data_AF-A0A0B7BHG5-F1
#
_entry.id   AF-A0A0B7BHG5-F1
#
_cell.length_a   1.000
_cell.length_b   1.000
_cell.length_c   1.000
_cell.angle_alpha   90.00
_cell.angle_beta   90.00
_cell.angle_gamma   90.00
#
_symmetry.space_group_name_H-M   'P 1'
#
loop_
_entity.id
_entity.type
_entity.pdbx_description
1 polymer ?
#
loop_
_entity_poly.entity_id
_entity_poly.type
_entity_poly.pdbx_seq_one_letter_code
_entity_poly.pdbx_strand_id
1 'polypeptide(L)' 'MPNYTNAREAEAIRRTKMELQSLQSQASMRRHKTSETIGELTFYISSNINKDLLIYPDKVNPFKQKKMCTIM' A
#
# COMPACT_ATOMS: atom_id res chain seq x y z
N MET A 1 -2.27 -20.28 45.78
CA MET A 1 -2.02 -19.05 44.98
C MET A 1 -1.46 -19.49 43.64
N PRO A 2 -2.11 -19.23 42.50
CA PRO A 2 -1.54 -19.61 41.21
C PRO A 2 -0.30 -18.75 40.91
N ASN A 3 0.78 -19.36 40.41
CA ASN A 3 2.05 -18.71 40.06
C ASN A 3 1.86 -17.75 38.87
N TYR A 4 1.42 -16.52 39.14
CA TYR A 4 1.24 -15.46 38.12
C TYR A 4 2.53 -15.09 37.37
N THR A 5 3.69 -15.30 37.99
CA THR A 5 5.01 -15.11 37.37
C THR A 5 5.24 -16.07 36.21
N ASN A 6 4.88 -17.36 36.36
CA ASN A 6 5.07 -18.38 35.33
C ASN A 6 4.18 -18.13 34.09
N ALA A 7 2.95 -17.67 34.30
CA ALA A 7 2.03 -17.37 33.19
C ALA A 7 2.48 -16.15 32.38
N ARG A 8 2.97 -15.11 33.05
CA ARG A 8 3.49 -13.89 32.40
C ARG A 8 4.77 -14.18 31.61
N GLU A 9 5.66 -14.99 32.19
CA GLU A 9 6.90 -15.42 31.53
C GLU A 9 6.61 -16.30 30.32
N ALA A 10 5.69 -17.26 30.44
CA ALA A 10 5.26 -18.10 29.31
C ALA A 10 4.68 -17.27 28.15
N GLU A 11 3.87 -16.25 28.44
CA GLU A 11 3.32 -15.35 27.43
C GLU A 11 4.40 -14.48 26.77
N ALA A 12 5.38 -13.98 27.55
CA ALA A 12 6.51 -13.23 27.00
C ALA A 12 7.37 -14.09 26.07
N ILE A 13 7.64 -15.34 26.45
CA ILE A 13 8.34 -16.32 25.61
C ILE A 13 7.55 -16.61 24.33
N ARG A 14 6.22 -16.80 24.44
CA ARG A 14 5.35 -17.07 23.29
C ARG A 14 5.39 -15.92 22.28
N ARG A 15 5.30 -14.67 22.75
CA ARG A 15 5.38 -13.47 21.90
C ARG A 15 6.72 -13.38 21.19
N THR A 16 7.81 -13.59 21.92
CA THR A 16 9.17 -13.55 21.37
C THR A 16 9.37 -14.62 20.30
N LYS A 17 8.84 -15.83 20.50
CA LYS A 17 8.87 -16.91 19.50
C LYS A 17 8.10 -16.54 18.23
N MET A 18 6.93 -15.93 18.36
CA MET A 18 6.15 -15.46 17.22
C MET A 18 6.88 -14.36 16.44
N GLU A 19 7.50 -13.42 17.16
CA GLU A 19 8.28 -12.34 16.55
C GLU A 19 9.50 -12.90 15.80
N LEU A 20 10.23 -13.84 16.41
CA LEU A 20 11.32 -14.53 15.76
C LEU A 20 10.87 -15.22 14.46
N GLN A 21 9.75 -15.94 14.50
CA GLN A 21 9.19 -16.60 13.32
C GLN A 21 8.80 -15.59 12.23
N SER A 22 8.22 -14.44 12.61
CA SER A 22 7.88 -13.36 11.68
C SER A 22 9.14 -12.78 11.01
N LEU A 23 10.18 -12.51 11.80
CA LEU A 23 11.45 -11.98 11.29
C LEU A 23 12.16 -12.99 10.37
N GLN A 24 12.15 -14.27 10.72
CA GLN A 24 12.70 -15.33 9.87
C GLN A 24 11.97 -15.42 8.53
N SER A 25 10.64 -15.28 8.53
CA SER A 25 9.84 -15.24 7.30
C SER A 25 10.19 -14.01 6.44
N GLN A 26 10.27 -12.82 7.04
CA GLN A 26 10.64 -11.58 6.35
C GLN A 26 12.07 -11.60 5.81
N ALA A 27 13.00 -12.24 6.52
CA ALA A 27 14.39 -12.39 6.09
C ALA A 27 14.50 -13.35 4.88
N SER A 28 13.67 -14.40 4.86
CA SER A 28 13.64 -15.40 3.80
C SER A 28 12.96 -14.90 2.51
N MET A 29 12.32 -13.73 2.54
CA MET A 29 11.68 -13.12 1.39
C MET A 29 12.70 -12.72 0.32
N ARG A 30 12.54 -13.25 -0.90
CA ARG A 30 13.30 -12.81 -2.07
C ARG A 30 12.76 -11.46 -2.53
N ARG A 31 13.61 -10.43 -2.49
CA ARG A 31 13.27 -9.07 -2.93
C ARG A 31 13.79 -8.85 -4.35
N HIS A 32 13.00 -8.14 -5.16
CA HIS A 32 13.45 -7.66 -6.46
C HIS A 32 14.51 -6.57 -6.28
N LYS A 33 15.35 -6.37 -7.30
CA LYS A 33 16.32 -5.28 -7.29
C LYS A 33 15.58 -3.96 -7.44
N THR A 34 15.94 -2.99 -6.62
CA THR A 34 15.39 -1.63 -6.70
C THR A 34 15.54 -1.01 -8.08
N SER A 35 16.65 -1.28 -8.78
CA SER A 35 16.88 -0.81 -10.15
C SER A 35 15.85 -1.34 -11.15
N GLU A 36 15.43 -2.61 -11.02
CA GLU A 36 14.43 -3.23 -11.88
C GLU A 36 13.04 -2.64 -11.56
N THR A 37 12.68 -2.60 -10.28
CA THR A 37 11.38 -2.09 -9.83
C THR A 37 11.18 -0.61 -10.19
N ILE A 38 12.21 0.23 -10.04
CA ILE A 38 12.12 1.64 -10.45
C ILE A 38 11.89 1.74 -11.96
N GLY A 39 12.61 0.96 -12.76
CA GLY A 39 12.44 0.95 -14.22
C GLY A 39 11.01 0.58 -14.62
N GLU A 40 10.45 -0.47 -14.03
CA GLU A 40 9.07 -0.90 -14.28
C GLU A 40 8.05 0.17 -13.89
N LEU A 41 8.21 0.79 -12.72
CA LEU A 41 7.32 1.86 -12.25
C LEU A 41 7.38 3.08 -13.17
N THR A 42 8.58 3.53 -13.53
CA THR A 42 8.76 4.67 -14.44
C THR A 42 8.15 4.37 -15.81
N PHE A 43 8.35 3.16 -16.33
CA PHE A 43 7.74 2.75 -17.60
C PHE A 43 6.21 2.78 -17.53
N TYR A 44 5.63 2.21 -16.47
CA TYR A 44 4.19 2.19 -16.28
C TYR A 44 3.60 3.61 -16.21
N ILE A 45 4.20 4.48 -15.40
CA ILE A 45 3.78 5.87 -15.26
C ILE A 45 3.86 6.58 -16.61
N SER A 46 5.01 6.50 -17.28
CA SER A 46 5.23 7.20 -18.57
C SER A 46 4.25 6.74 -19.66
N SER A 47 3.88 5.46 -19.64
CA SER A 47 2.93 4.88 -20.61
C SER A 47 1.47 5.30 -20.37
N ASN A 48 1.13 5.75 -19.16
CA ASN A 48 -0.24 6.05 -18.75
C ASN A 48 -0.47 7.52 -18.38
N ILE A 49 0.59 8.32 -18.18
CA ILE A 49 0.48 9.69 -17.69
C ILE A 49 -0.44 10.56 -18.56
N ASN A 50 -0.41 10.38 -19.89
CA ASN A 50 -1.23 11.14 -20.83
C ASN A 50 -2.73 10.78 -20.78
N LYS A 51 -3.09 9.67 -20.12
CA LYS A 51 -4.47 9.22 -19.90
C LYS A 51 -5.01 9.64 -18.53
N ASP A 52 -4.15 10.18 -17.68
CA ASP A 52 -4.53 10.60 -16.34
C ASP A 52 -5.26 11.94 -16.41
N LEU A 53 -6.56 11.92 -16.15
CA LEU A 53 -7.44 13.10 -16.19
C LEU A 53 -7.19 14.10 -15.06
N LEU A 54 -6.44 13.73 -14.03
CA LEU A 54 -6.03 14.66 -12.97
C LEU A 54 -4.77 15.43 -13.36
N ILE A 55 -3.91 14.84 -14.21
CA ILE A 55 -2.70 15.49 -14.73
C ILE A 55 -3.02 16.24 -16.03
N TYR A 56 -3.76 15.61 -16.94
CA TYR A 56 -4.22 16.17 -18.21
C TYR A 56 -5.76 16.14 -18.28
N PRO A 57 -6.43 17.14 -17.69
CA PRO A 57 -7.88 17.18 -17.65
C PRO A 57 -8.50 17.32 -19.03
N ASP A 58 -9.46 16.46 -19.32
CA ASP A 58 -10.29 16.58 -20.51
C ASP A 58 -11.31 17.71 -20.39
N LYS A 59 -11.82 18.16 -21.55
CA LYS A 59 -12.87 19.19 -21.62
C LYS A 59 -14.19 18.74 -21.00
N VAL A 60 -14.43 17.42 -20.89
CA VAL A 60 -15.64 16.83 -20.34
C VAL A 60 -15.41 16.47 -18.88
N ASN A 61 -15.59 17.44 -18.00
CA ASN A 61 -15.60 17.20 -16.55
C ASN A 61 -17.04 16.91 -16.09
N PRO A 62 -17.35 15.70 -15.60
CA PRO A 62 -18.69 15.33 -15.13
C PRO A 62 -19.13 16.12 -13.88
N PHE A 63 -18.17 16.69 -13.14
CA PHE A 63 -18.41 17.53 -11.97
C PHE A 63 -18.50 19.03 -12.31
N LYS A 64 -18.42 19.41 -13.59
CA LYS A 64 -18.61 20.80 -14.00
C LYS A 64 -20.03 21.25 -13.65
N GLN A 65 -20.15 22.46 -13.11
CA GLN A 65 -21.45 23.02 -12.74
C GLN A 65 -22.40 22.98 -13.94
N LYS A 66 -23.58 22.38 -13.74
CA LYS A 66 -24.62 22.27 -14.77
C LYS A 66 -25.12 23.68 -15.10
N LYS A 67 -25.18 24.00 -16.39
CA LYS A 67 -25.85 25.23 -16.84
C LYS A 67 -27.36 25.02 -16.78
N MET A 68 -28.07 25.96 -16.17
CA MET A 68 -29.54 25.98 -16.21
C MET A 68 -29.98 26.24 -17.65
N CYS A 69 -30.87 25.40 -18.18
CA CYS A 69 -31.51 25.64 -19.47
C CYS A 69 -32.77 26.48 -19.22
N THR A 70 -32.73 27.76 -19.58
CA THR A 70 -33.94 28.58 -19.61
C THR A 70 -34.61 28.36 -20.96
N ILE A 71 -35.72 27.62 -20.96
CA ILE A 71 -36.58 27.51 -22.15
C ILE A 71 -37.30 28.85 -22.29
N MET A 72 -37.04 29.56 -23.39
CA MET A 72 -37.73 30.81 -23.76
C MET A 72 -39.01 30.50 -24.52
#